data_AF-A0A6I9Y6D5-F1
#
_entry.id   AF-A0A6I9Y6D5-F1
#
_cell.length_a   1.000
_cell.length_b   1.000
_cell.length_c   1.000
_cell.angle_alpha   90.00
_cell.angle_beta   90.00
_cell.angle_gamma   90.00
#
_symmetry.space_group_name_H-M   'P 1'
#
loop_
_entity.id
_entity.type
_entity.pdbx_description
1 polymer ?
#
loop_
_entity_poly.entity_id
_entity_poly.type
_entity_poly.pdbx_seq_one_letter_code
_entity_poly.pdbx_strand_id
1 'polypeptide(L)'
;MLLLYLGVLSLSGLAHPVEVKRPRGVSLTNHHFYDESKSFTCLDGSATISFDRVNDDYCDCKDGSDEPGTAACPNGRFHCANAGYRPMYIPSSRINDGICDCCDTTDEYNSGTMCENTCREMGRKEREALKQMAEVAKEGFEIKKALIEEASKRKEEKQKKLTELQEGKNSVEEQVEALRVAKEAAEKPEKEAKDIHQKAWEEKKAAEKAAQDQAKAEEAFYKLDENTDGMISVVELQAHPELDVDGDGILSETEAQTLLGNFLQVDRGHFQDTVWPAIKEKFKTEDSAEEQPLKNTPVEEEPDSQPDAQVDQLSPEEDYDEDEEDEEADDDSLDEEMKVSSPKPSSDDKAAEEEVEKIPPYDEATQALIDGRLMKVQYQTFMVEEGSGQKQVFAHRLEG
;
A
#
# COMPACT_ATOMS: atom_id res chain seq x y z
N MET A 1 -78.92 -2.51 -1.28
CA MET A 1 -77.65 -1.75 -1.40
C MET A 1 -77.52 -0.94 -2.70
N LEU A 2 -78.45 -1.00 -3.65
CA LEU A 2 -78.43 -0.15 -4.86
C LEU A 2 -79.00 1.27 -4.63
N LEU A 3 -79.93 1.43 -3.69
CA LEU A 3 -80.61 2.70 -3.39
C LEU A 3 -79.76 3.69 -2.57
N LEU A 4 -78.70 3.22 -1.91
CA LEU A 4 -77.76 4.07 -1.16
C LEU A 4 -76.68 4.70 -2.07
N TYR A 5 -76.40 4.12 -3.25
CA TYR A 5 -75.47 4.71 -4.23
C TYR A 5 -76.12 5.82 -5.06
N LEU A 6 -77.44 5.80 -5.27
CA LEU A 6 -78.17 6.83 -5.99
C LEU A 6 -78.35 8.15 -5.20
N GLY A 7 -78.27 8.08 -3.87
CA GLY A 7 -78.33 9.27 -2.99
C GLY A 7 -77.04 10.07 -2.88
N VAL A 8 -75.88 9.48 -3.22
CA VAL A 8 -74.57 10.16 -3.16
C VAL A 8 -74.24 10.86 -4.48
N LEU A 9 -74.80 10.40 -5.59
CA LEU A 9 -74.68 11.05 -6.91
C LEU A 9 -75.53 12.34 -7.07
N SER A 10 -76.40 12.64 -6.10
CA SER A 10 -77.33 13.79 -6.16
C SER A 10 -76.87 15.02 -5.36
N LEU A 11 -75.70 14.99 -4.70
CA LEU A 11 -75.11 16.14 -4.00
C LEU A 11 -73.93 16.82 -4.75
N SER A 12 -73.62 16.41 -5.97
CA SER A 12 -72.59 17.09 -6.79
C SER A 12 -73.06 18.41 -7.42
N GLY A 13 -74.28 18.86 -7.11
CA GLY A 13 -74.83 20.10 -7.62
C GLY A 13 -74.44 21.29 -6.74
N LEU A 14 -73.83 22.30 -7.38
CA LEU A 14 -73.69 23.69 -6.91
C LEU A 14 -72.47 24.01 -6.02
N ALA A 15 -71.28 23.54 -6.40
CA ALA A 15 -70.07 24.31 -6.09
C ALA A 15 -70.10 25.60 -6.93
N HIS A 16 -70.75 26.64 -6.41
CA HIS A 16 -70.63 27.97 -6.99
C HIS A 16 -69.20 28.46 -6.72
N PRO A 17 -68.49 29.00 -7.73
CA PRO A 17 -67.22 29.67 -7.46
C PRO A 17 -67.50 30.80 -6.47
N VAL A 18 -66.87 30.74 -5.29
CA VAL A 18 -66.88 31.85 -4.35
C VAL A 18 -65.93 32.90 -4.92
N GLU A 19 -66.51 33.85 -5.64
CA GLU A 19 -65.77 35.00 -6.15
C GLU A 19 -65.56 35.99 -4.99
N VAL A 20 -64.32 36.09 -4.51
CA VAL A 20 -63.93 37.09 -3.52
C VAL A 20 -63.87 38.43 -4.24
N LYS A 21 -64.82 39.32 -3.91
CA LYS A 21 -64.81 40.71 -4.40
C LYS A 21 -63.52 41.40 -3.98
N ARG A 22 -62.86 42.03 -4.94
CA ARG A 22 -61.62 42.79 -4.74
C ARG A 22 -61.46 43.78 -5.90
N PRO A 23 -60.76 44.91 -5.68
CA PRO A 23 -60.43 45.82 -6.76
C PRO A 23 -59.58 45.13 -7.84
N ARG A 24 -59.65 45.65 -9.07
CA ARG A 24 -58.83 45.17 -10.19
C ARG A 24 -57.35 45.28 -9.82
N GLY A 25 -56.55 44.29 -10.25
CA GLY A 25 -55.10 44.27 -10.04
C GLY A 25 -54.66 43.92 -8.61
N VAL A 26 -55.60 43.62 -7.70
CA VAL A 26 -55.30 43.14 -6.35
C VAL A 26 -55.25 41.61 -6.33
N SER A 27 -54.23 41.01 -5.72
CA SER A 27 -54.12 39.55 -5.56
C SER A 27 -55.07 39.00 -4.48
N LEU A 28 -55.37 37.70 -4.51
CA LEU A 28 -56.26 37.09 -3.50
C LEU A 28 -55.65 37.20 -2.10
N THR A 29 -54.32 37.13 -1.99
CA THR A 29 -53.60 37.31 -0.72
C THR A 29 -53.81 38.72 -0.15
N ASN A 30 -53.88 39.74 -1.02
CA ASN A 30 -53.96 41.14 -0.61
C ASN A 30 -55.39 41.69 -0.49
N HIS A 31 -56.42 40.90 -0.82
CA HIS A 31 -57.81 41.38 -0.83
C HIS A 31 -58.27 42.03 0.48
N HIS A 32 -57.76 41.55 1.62
CA HIS A 32 -58.15 42.01 2.95
C HIS A 32 -57.71 43.45 3.27
N PHE A 33 -56.75 44.00 2.52
CA PHE A 33 -56.34 45.40 2.66
C PHE A 33 -57.29 46.37 1.94
N TYR A 34 -58.15 45.86 1.04
CA TYR A 34 -59.02 46.66 0.19
C TYR A 34 -60.50 46.44 0.55
N ASP A 35 -60.88 46.86 1.76
CA ASP A 35 -62.25 46.82 2.25
C ASP A 35 -63.02 48.10 1.87
N GLU A 36 -63.93 47.97 0.89
CA GLU A 36 -64.79 49.07 0.39
C GLU A 36 -65.60 49.79 1.49
N SER A 37 -65.82 49.16 2.65
CA SER A 37 -66.61 49.76 3.74
C SER A 37 -65.82 50.74 4.62
N LYS A 38 -64.51 50.87 4.41
CA LYS A 38 -63.61 51.69 5.23
C LYS A 38 -62.78 52.63 4.37
N SER A 39 -62.16 53.63 5.01
CA SER A 39 -61.08 54.40 4.38
C SER A 39 -59.91 53.48 4.06
N PHE A 40 -59.26 53.69 2.91
CA PHE A 40 -58.07 52.98 2.52
C PHE A 40 -56.84 53.63 3.14
N THR A 41 -55.97 52.83 3.75
CA THR A 41 -54.66 53.28 4.22
C THR A 41 -53.62 52.68 3.31
N CYS A 42 -52.74 53.51 2.75
CA CYS A 42 -51.62 53.06 1.92
C CYS A 42 -50.86 51.94 2.63
N LEU A 43 -50.38 50.94 1.91
CA LEU A 43 -49.76 49.76 2.53
C LEU A 43 -48.43 50.11 3.24
N ASP A 44 -47.75 51.17 2.79
CA ASP A 44 -46.60 51.79 3.45
C ASP A 44 -46.95 52.70 4.65
N GLY A 45 -48.24 52.93 4.91
CA GLY A 45 -48.74 53.82 5.97
C GLY A 45 -48.55 55.31 5.70
N SER A 46 -48.22 55.71 4.46
CA SER A 46 -47.92 57.10 4.12
C SER A 46 -49.12 58.05 4.18
N ALA A 47 -50.32 57.56 3.87
CA ALA A 47 -51.56 58.31 3.90
C ALA A 47 -52.79 57.41 4.16
N THR A 48 -53.89 58.03 4.58
CA THR A 48 -55.23 57.41 4.63
C THR A 48 -56.18 58.25 3.78
N ILE A 49 -56.81 57.62 2.80
CA ILE A 49 -57.65 58.23 1.76
C ILE A 49 -59.05 57.60 1.76
N SER A 50 -60.02 58.25 1.09
CA SER A 50 -61.33 57.61 0.84
C SER A 50 -61.14 56.41 -0.06
N PHE A 51 -61.96 55.36 0.10
CA PHE A 51 -61.89 54.19 -0.79
C PHE A 51 -62.21 54.54 -2.25
N ASP A 52 -62.97 55.61 -2.50
CA ASP A 52 -63.28 56.10 -3.85
C ASP A 52 -62.04 56.56 -4.63
N ARG A 53 -60.91 56.76 -3.94
CA ARG A 53 -59.60 57.10 -4.52
C ARG A 53 -58.76 55.88 -4.86
N VAL A 54 -59.28 54.67 -4.64
CA VAL A 54 -58.61 53.43 -5.07
C VAL A 54 -59.00 53.15 -6.51
N ASN A 55 -58.01 53.07 -7.40
CA ASN A 55 -58.18 52.96 -8.85
C ASN A 55 -58.93 54.14 -9.47
N ASP A 56 -58.64 55.37 -9.03
CA ASP A 56 -59.24 56.59 -9.57
C ASP A 56 -58.39 57.25 -10.68
N ASP A 57 -57.32 56.58 -11.12
CA ASP A 57 -56.36 57.02 -12.13
C ASP A 57 -55.51 58.23 -11.66
N TYR A 58 -55.36 58.41 -10.34
CA TYR A 58 -54.49 59.40 -9.72
C TYR A 58 -53.65 58.77 -8.60
N CYS A 59 -52.35 59.11 -8.56
CA CYS A 59 -51.43 58.53 -7.58
C CYS A 59 -51.39 59.35 -6.27
N ASP A 60 -52.13 58.89 -5.26
CA ASP A 60 -52.19 59.42 -3.89
C ASP A 60 -51.18 58.75 -2.93
N CYS A 61 -50.90 57.45 -3.08
CA CYS A 61 -49.95 56.73 -2.22
C CYS A 61 -48.52 56.71 -2.77
N LYS A 62 -47.53 56.87 -1.88
CA LYS A 62 -46.10 56.82 -2.29
C LYS A 62 -45.65 55.45 -2.76
N ASP A 63 -46.27 54.38 -2.26
CA ASP A 63 -46.02 52.99 -2.65
C ASP A 63 -46.86 52.53 -3.85
N GLY A 64 -47.78 53.38 -4.33
CA GLY A 64 -48.71 53.09 -5.41
C GLY A 64 -49.77 52.03 -5.08
N SER A 65 -50.03 51.80 -3.79
CA SER A 65 -51.00 50.79 -3.35
C SER A 65 -52.46 51.18 -3.56
N ASP A 66 -52.75 52.46 -3.76
CA ASP A 66 -54.05 53.00 -4.15
C ASP A 66 -54.43 52.69 -5.60
N GLU A 67 -53.44 52.53 -6.50
CA GLU A 67 -53.64 52.29 -7.92
C GLU A 67 -53.18 50.88 -8.38
N PRO A 68 -53.71 49.77 -7.80
CA PRO A 68 -53.33 48.42 -8.20
C PRO A 68 -53.84 48.03 -9.60
N GLY A 69 -54.86 48.72 -10.11
CA GLY A 69 -55.62 48.42 -11.32
C GLY A 69 -55.48 49.45 -12.44
N THR A 70 -54.70 50.53 -12.24
CA THR A 70 -54.47 51.61 -13.22
C THR A 70 -52.97 51.91 -13.38
N ALA A 71 -52.61 52.66 -14.43
CA ALA A 71 -51.23 53.03 -14.73
C ALA A 71 -50.74 54.29 -13.99
N ALA A 72 -51.54 54.86 -13.08
CA ALA A 72 -51.31 56.21 -12.54
C ALA A 72 -50.06 56.32 -11.63
N CYS A 73 -49.70 55.25 -10.92
CA CYS A 73 -48.52 55.25 -10.04
C CYS A 73 -47.29 54.63 -10.72
N PRO A 74 -46.11 55.28 -10.73
CA PRO A 74 -44.92 54.82 -11.45
C PRO A 74 -44.27 53.56 -10.86
N ASN A 75 -44.49 53.29 -9.58
CA ASN A 75 -44.02 52.11 -8.84
C ASN A 75 -45.14 51.09 -8.55
N GLY A 76 -46.32 51.30 -9.13
CA GLY A 76 -47.47 50.40 -8.99
C GLY A 76 -47.20 49.04 -9.64
N ARG A 77 -47.93 48.03 -9.16
CA ARG A 77 -47.86 46.66 -9.69
C ARG A 77 -49.26 46.11 -9.87
N PHE A 78 -49.55 45.61 -11.06
CA PHE A 78 -50.82 44.99 -11.41
C PHE A 78 -50.73 43.48 -11.26
N HIS A 79 -51.71 42.87 -10.61
CA HIS A 79 -51.81 41.41 -10.50
C HIS A 79 -52.70 40.81 -11.60
N CYS A 80 -52.08 40.08 -12.54
CA CYS A 80 -52.80 39.19 -13.45
C CYS A 80 -53.24 37.93 -12.69
N ALA A 81 -54.53 37.62 -12.68
CA ALA A 81 -55.03 36.41 -12.01
C ALA A 81 -54.66 35.14 -12.78
N ASN A 82 -54.58 35.25 -14.11
CA ASN A 82 -54.21 34.19 -15.05
C ASN A 82 -54.94 32.88 -14.78
N ALA A 83 -56.27 32.94 -14.61
CA ALA A 83 -57.08 31.79 -14.20
C ALA A 83 -56.85 30.58 -15.14
N GLY A 84 -56.37 29.47 -14.57
CA GLY A 84 -55.99 28.26 -15.33
C GLY A 84 -54.50 28.16 -15.65
N TYR A 85 -53.71 29.18 -15.32
CA TYR A 85 -52.25 29.27 -15.39
C TYR A 85 -51.66 29.87 -14.11
N ARG A 86 -50.40 30.30 -14.13
CA ARG A 86 -49.70 30.92 -12.99
C ARG A 86 -50.02 32.43 -12.88
N PRO A 87 -50.43 32.93 -11.71
CA PRO A 87 -50.61 34.36 -11.48
C PRO A 87 -49.26 35.08 -11.60
N MET A 88 -49.30 36.33 -12.03
CA MET A 88 -48.09 37.14 -12.16
C MET A 88 -48.37 38.61 -11.89
N TYR A 89 -47.30 39.35 -11.63
CA TYR A 89 -47.36 40.79 -11.50
C TYR A 89 -46.67 41.46 -12.68
N ILE A 90 -47.28 42.51 -13.21
CA ILE A 90 -46.69 43.38 -14.22
C ILE A 90 -46.55 44.80 -13.66
N PRO A 91 -45.63 45.62 -14.19
CA PRO A 91 -45.56 47.03 -13.84
C PRO A 91 -46.85 47.76 -14.21
N SER A 92 -47.27 48.74 -13.39
CA SER A 92 -48.44 49.59 -13.67
C SER A 92 -48.39 50.27 -15.04
N SER A 93 -47.19 50.61 -15.51
CA SER A 93 -46.96 51.23 -16.82
C SER A 93 -47.45 50.40 -18.01
N ARG A 94 -47.72 49.10 -17.81
CA ARG A 94 -48.22 48.18 -18.84
C ARG A 94 -49.72 47.96 -18.79
N ILE A 95 -50.43 48.72 -17.98
CA ILE A 95 -51.89 48.68 -17.94
C ILE A 95 -52.41 49.63 -19.00
N ASN A 96 -53.18 49.11 -19.95
CA ASN A 96 -53.74 49.85 -21.08
C ASN A 96 -52.69 50.53 -21.97
N ASP A 97 -51.49 49.94 -22.11
CA ASP A 97 -50.43 50.47 -22.98
C ASP A 97 -50.56 49.99 -24.44
N GLY A 98 -51.56 49.15 -24.72
CA GLY A 98 -51.84 48.55 -26.02
C GLY A 98 -51.17 47.20 -26.24
N ILE A 99 -50.42 46.67 -25.26
CA ILE A 99 -49.68 45.40 -25.33
C ILE A 99 -50.33 44.39 -24.38
N CYS A 100 -50.55 43.17 -24.87
CA CYS A 100 -51.12 42.09 -24.06
C CYS A 100 -50.03 41.38 -23.22
N ASP A 101 -49.79 41.83 -22.00
CA ASP A 101 -48.84 41.23 -21.06
C ASP A 101 -49.46 40.09 -20.24
N CYS A 102 -50.69 40.28 -19.73
CA CYS A 102 -51.40 39.23 -19.00
C CYS A 102 -52.04 38.22 -19.97
N CYS A 103 -51.88 36.92 -19.71
CA CYS A 103 -52.54 35.91 -20.54
C CYS A 103 -54.06 35.91 -20.41
N ASP A 104 -54.58 36.49 -19.33
CA ASP A 104 -56.02 36.62 -19.07
C ASP A 104 -56.60 37.93 -19.60
N THR A 105 -55.76 38.76 -20.24
CA THR A 105 -56.11 40.04 -20.88
C THR A 105 -56.66 41.09 -19.92
N THR A 106 -56.38 40.96 -18.62
CA THR A 106 -56.99 41.84 -17.60
C THR A 106 -56.32 43.21 -17.48
N ASP A 107 -55.11 43.33 -18.03
CA ASP A 107 -54.30 44.53 -18.21
C ASP A 107 -54.86 45.48 -19.27
N GLU A 108 -55.29 44.96 -20.41
CA GLU A 108 -55.78 45.74 -21.56
C GLU A 108 -57.31 45.88 -21.58
N TYR A 109 -57.88 46.51 -20.56
CA TYR A 109 -59.34 46.63 -20.41
C TYR A 109 -59.94 47.89 -21.04
N ASN A 110 -59.13 48.90 -21.35
CA ASN A 110 -59.55 50.20 -21.86
C ASN A 110 -58.59 50.83 -22.90
N SER A 111 -57.61 50.09 -23.43
CA SER A 111 -56.70 50.58 -24.47
C SER A 111 -57.27 50.54 -25.89
N GLY A 112 -58.34 49.78 -26.11
CA GLY A 112 -58.90 49.50 -27.44
C GLY A 112 -58.23 48.34 -28.18
N THR A 113 -57.17 47.74 -27.60
CA THR A 113 -56.56 46.51 -28.11
C THR A 113 -57.44 45.29 -27.82
N MET A 114 -57.58 44.39 -28.79
CA MET A 114 -58.31 43.13 -28.63
C MET A 114 -57.33 41.99 -28.30
N CYS A 115 -57.13 41.72 -27.03
CA CYS A 115 -56.29 40.61 -26.57
C CYS A 115 -57.09 39.29 -26.49
N GLU A 116 -56.40 38.16 -26.67
CA GLU A 116 -56.99 36.81 -26.55
C GLU A 116 -56.55 36.12 -25.24
N ASN A 117 -57.49 35.46 -24.56
CA ASN A 117 -57.17 34.73 -23.33
C ASN A 117 -56.50 33.38 -23.65
N THR A 118 -55.21 33.27 -23.38
CA THR A 118 -54.39 32.08 -23.68
C THR A 118 -54.03 31.25 -22.44
N CYS A 119 -54.47 31.66 -21.24
CA CYS A 119 -54.05 31.03 -19.98
C CYS A 119 -54.37 29.53 -19.90
N ARG A 120 -55.55 29.11 -20.37
CA ARG A 120 -55.96 27.70 -20.29
C ARG A 120 -55.05 26.80 -21.10
N GLU A 121 -54.66 27.23 -22.29
CA GLU A 121 -53.76 26.47 -23.16
C GLU A 121 -52.35 26.42 -22.56
N MET A 122 -51.82 27.57 -22.13
CA MET A 122 -50.50 27.64 -21.51
C MET A 122 -50.41 26.78 -20.25
N GLY A 123 -51.42 26.85 -19.38
CA GLY A 123 -51.48 26.00 -18.19
C GLY A 123 -51.67 24.52 -18.50
N ARG A 124 -52.36 24.15 -19.58
CA ARG A 124 -52.41 22.75 -20.03
C ARG A 124 -51.00 22.27 -20.42
N LYS A 125 -50.29 23.04 -21.26
CA LYS A 125 -48.95 22.69 -21.72
C LYS A 125 -47.96 22.57 -20.56
N GLU A 126 -47.97 23.51 -19.61
CA GLU A 126 -47.09 23.46 -18.44
C GLU A 126 -47.38 22.25 -17.54
N ARG A 127 -48.65 21.92 -17.30
CA ARG A 127 -49.02 20.71 -16.53
C ARG A 127 -48.62 19.42 -17.22
N GLU A 128 -48.78 19.33 -18.53
CA GLU A 128 -48.33 18.17 -19.32
C GLU A 128 -46.82 18.00 -19.24
N ALA A 129 -46.05 19.09 -19.40
CA ALA A 129 -44.59 19.06 -19.28
C ALA A 129 -44.13 18.66 -17.86
N LEU A 130 -44.73 19.23 -16.81
CA LEU A 130 -44.43 18.88 -15.42
C LEU A 130 -44.76 17.41 -15.11
N LYS A 131 -45.84 16.89 -15.69
CA LYS A 131 -46.21 15.47 -15.54
C LYS A 131 -45.16 14.56 -16.17
N GLN A 132 -44.72 14.87 -17.38
CA GLN A 132 -43.65 14.10 -18.05
C GLN A 132 -42.35 14.12 -17.24
N MET A 133 -41.96 15.30 -16.73
CA MET A 133 -40.77 15.43 -15.89
C MET A 133 -40.91 14.65 -14.57
N ALA A 134 -42.10 14.64 -13.97
CA ALA A 134 -42.36 13.87 -12.75
C ALA A 134 -42.31 12.35 -13.00
N GLU A 135 -42.77 11.87 -14.15
CA GLU A 135 -42.68 10.45 -14.53
C GLU A 135 -41.22 10.03 -14.69
N VAL A 136 -40.41 10.80 -15.44
CA VAL A 136 -38.97 10.54 -15.60
C VAL A 136 -38.24 10.58 -14.25
N ALA A 137 -38.55 11.58 -13.41
CA ALA A 137 -37.94 11.70 -12.08
C ALA A 137 -38.30 10.51 -11.18
N LYS A 138 -39.53 10.00 -11.27
CA LYS A 138 -39.96 8.82 -10.53
C LYS A 138 -39.23 7.56 -10.97
N GLU A 139 -39.09 7.35 -12.28
CA GLU A 139 -38.33 6.22 -12.83
C GLU A 139 -36.86 6.28 -12.40
N GLY A 140 -36.24 7.46 -12.51
CA GLY A 140 -34.86 7.68 -12.04
C GLY A 140 -34.70 7.44 -10.54
N PHE A 141 -35.71 7.79 -9.73
CA PHE A 141 -35.69 7.55 -8.29
C PHE A 141 -35.74 6.06 -7.93
N GLU A 142 -36.56 5.26 -8.62
CA GLU A 142 -36.63 3.81 -8.38
C GLU A 142 -35.30 3.12 -8.73
N ILE A 143 -34.66 3.52 -9.83
CA ILE A 143 -33.32 3.00 -10.20
C ILE A 143 -32.30 3.39 -9.13
N LYS A 144 -32.27 4.65 -8.71
CA LYS A 144 -31.38 5.12 -7.64
C LYS A 144 -31.56 4.31 -6.37
N LYS A 145 -32.81 4.02 -5.98
CA LYS A 145 -33.11 3.22 -4.80
C LYS A 145 -32.57 1.79 -4.91
N ALA A 146 -32.76 1.15 -6.06
CA ALA A 146 -32.23 -0.20 -6.32
C ALA A 146 -30.68 -0.22 -6.24
N LEU A 147 -30.02 0.77 -6.84
CA LEU A 147 -28.55 0.90 -6.79
C LEU A 147 -28.03 1.11 -5.37
N ILE A 148 -28.74 1.90 -4.55
CA ILE A 148 -28.37 2.10 -3.14
C ILE A 148 -28.48 0.79 -2.35
N GLU A 149 -29.56 0.03 -2.54
CA GLU A 149 -29.76 -1.25 -1.87
C GLU A 149 -28.67 -2.26 -2.28
N GLU A 150 -28.38 -2.36 -3.57
CA GLU A 150 -27.33 -3.23 -4.09
C GLU A 150 -25.95 -2.83 -3.55
N ALA A 151 -25.63 -1.53 -3.55
CA ALA A 151 -24.38 -1.02 -3.00
C ALA A 151 -24.25 -1.34 -1.51
N SER A 152 -25.33 -1.22 -0.72
CA SER A 152 -25.30 -1.60 0.69
C SER A 152 -25.04 -3.09 0.90
N LYS A 153 -25.68 -3.97 0.10
CA LYS A 153 -25.45 -5.42 0.18
C LYS A 153 -24.02 -5.79 -0.18
N ARG A 154 -23.52 -5.26 -1.30
CA ARG A 154 -22.12 -5.49 -1.74
C ARG A 154 -21.11 -4.99 -0.68
N LYS A 155 -21.41 -3.87 -0.01
CA LYS A 155 -20.56 -3.37 1.09
C LYS A 155 -20.56 -4.32 2.28
N GLU A 156 -21.73 -4.79 2.71
CA GLU A 156 -21.84 -5.75 3.81
C GLU A 156 -21.13 -7.07 3.50
N GLU A 157 -21.29 -7.60 2.27
CA GLU A 157 -20.59 -8.81 1.82
C GLU A 157 -19.06 -8.63 1.82
N LYS A 158 -18.57 -7.52 1.28
CA LYS A 158 -17.13 -7.21 1.31
C LYS A 158 -16.61 -7.05 2.74
N GLN A 159 -17.40 -6.44 3.62
CA GLN A 159 -17.02 -6.27 5.02
C GLN A 159 -16.95 -7.61 5.76
N LYS A 160 -17.88 -8.54 5.51
CA LYS A 160 -17.81 -9.91 6.03
C LYS A 160 -16.60 -10.68 5.51
N LYS A 161 -16.33 -10.61 4.20
CA LYS A 161 -15.13 -11.24 3.62
C LYS A 161 -13.84 -10.66 4.21
N LEU A 162 -13.81 -9.37 4.49
CA LEU A 162 -12.65 -8.73 5.12
C LEU A 162 -12.44 -9.26 6.54
N THR A 163 -13.49 -9.40 7.33
CA THR A 163 -13.38 -9.99 8.68
C THR A 163 -12.96 -11.45 8.63
N GLU A 164 -13.53 -12.25 7.73
CA GLU A 164 -13.14 -13.66 7.54
C GLU A 164 -11.68 -13.82 7.13
N LEU A 165 -11.20 -13.00 6.19
CA LEU A 165 -9.80 -13.00 5.76
C LEU A 165 -8.86 -12.51 6.87
N GLN A 166 -9.29 -11.53 7.68
CA GLN A 166 -8.51 -11.06 8.81
C GLN A 166 -8.38 -12.13 9.89
N GLU A 167 -9.46 -12.84 10.20
CA GLU A 167 -9.44 -13.98 11.12
C GLU A 167 -8.56 -15.13 10.59
N GLY A 168 -8.68 -15.45 9.30
CA GLY A 168 -7.82 -16.44 8.64
C GLY A 168 -6.34 -16.05 8.67
N LYS A 169 -6.02 -14.78 8.39
CA LYS A 169 -4.65 -14.25 8.49
C LYS A 169 -4.11 -14.41 9.91
N ASN A 170 -4.85 -13.97 10.92
CA ASN A 170 -4.42 -14.07 12.32
C ASN A 170 -4.18 -15.53 12.73
N SER A 171 -5.04 -16.46 12.28
CA SER A 171 -4.88 -17.89 12.57
C SER A 171 -3.64 -18.49 11.92
N VAL A 172 -3.34 -18.15 10.66
CA VAL A 172 -2.13 -18.62 9.98
C VAL A 172 -0.89 -17.99 10.60
N GLU A 173 -0.92 -16.70 10.96
CA GLU A 173 0.19 -16.04 11.66
C GLU A 173 0.49 -16.71 13.01
N GLU A 174 -0.54 -17.10 13.78
CA GLU A 174 -0.38 -17.86 15.02
C GLU A 174 0.24 -19.24 14.77
N GLN A 175 -0.21 -19.95 13.72
CA GLN A 175 0.36 -21.25 13.34
C GLN A 175 1.83 -21.14 12.90
N VAL A 176 2.17 -20.13 12.10
CA VAL A 176 3.55 -19.88 11.65
C VAL A 176 4.45 -19.61 12.85
N GLU A 177 4.01 -18.76 13.78
CA GLU A 177 4.79 -18.43 14.97
C GLU A 177 4.94 -19.65 15.90
N ALA A 178 3.87 -20.41 16.12
CA ALA A 178 3.93 -21.65 16.91
C ALA A 178 4.89 -22.68 16.29
N LEU A 179 4.86 -22.86 14.97
CA LEU A 179 5.77 -23.77 14.28
C LEU A 179 7.21 -23.24 14.26
N ARG A 180 7.42 -21.92 14.19
CA ARG A 180 8.76 -21.29 14.28
C ARG A 180 9.39 -21.59 15.64
N VAL A 181 8.65 -21.36 16.72
CA VAL A 181 9.11 -21.66 18.09
C VAL A 181 9.37 -23.16 18.26
N ALA A 182 8.48 -24.02 17.77
CA ALA A 182 8.67 -25.46 17.82
C ALA A 182 9.91 -25.92 17.03
N LYS A 183 10.16 -25.32 15.86
CA LYS A 183 11.37 -25.58 15.06
C LYS A 183 12.63 -25.17 15.81
N GLU A 184 12.68 -23.95 16.37
CA GLU A 184 13.85 -23.47 17.12
C GLU A 184 14.13 -24.35 18.35
N ALA A 185 13.08 -24.76 19.07
CA ALA A 185 13.19 -25.67 20.20
C ALA A 185 13.73 -27.05 19.80
N ALA A 186 13.40 -27.54 18.59
CA ALA A 186 13.90 -28.80 18.06
C ALA A 186 15.34 -28.70 17.51
N GLU A 187 15.72 -27.58 16.88
CA GLU A 187 17.04 -27.40 16.27
C GLU A 187 18.14 -27.08 17.30
N LYS A 188 17.78 -26.44 18.42
CA LYS A 188 18.75 -26.09 19.48
C LYS A 188 19.53 -27.30 20.03
N PRO A 189 18.89 -28.39 20.51
CA PRO A 189 19.62 -29.55 21.02
C PRO A 189 20.39 -30.28 19.91
N GLU A 190 19.86 -30.33 18.68
CA GLU A 190 20.58 -30.90 17.53
C GLU A 190 21.89 -30.14 17.26
N LYS A 191 21.84 -28.80 17.30
CA LYS A 191 23.02 -27.95 17.07
C LYS A 191 24.03 -28.06 18.21
N GLU A 192 23.58 -27.99 19.47
CA GLU A 192 24.45 -28.14 20.63
C GLU A 192 25.18 -29.50 20.62
N ALA A 193 24.46 -30.58 20.27
CA ALA A 193 25.05 -31.91 20.15
C ALA A 193 26.10 -32.00 19.03
N LYS A 194 25.82 -31.41 17.86
CA LYS A 194 26.79 -31.33 16.75
C LYS A 194 28.03 -30.51 17.11
N ASP A 195 27.85 -29.37 17.77
CA ASP A 195 28.96 -28.49 18.18
C ASP A 195 29.86 -29.19 19.22
N ILE A 196 29.28 -29.93 20.17
CA ILE A 196 30.05 -30.74 21.13
C ILE A 196 30.83 -31.83 20.42
N HIS A 197 30.19 -32.57 19.51
CA HIS A 197 30.83 -33.63 18.75
C HIS A 197 31.99 -33.10 17.88
N GLN A 198 31.78 -31.97 17.20
CA GLN A 198 32.80 -31.33 16.38
C GLN A 198 34.00 -30.88 17.22
N LYS A 199 33.77 -30.23 18.36
CA LYS A 199 34.84 -29.83 19.28
C LYS A 199 35.63 -31.03 19.80
N ALA A 200 34.94 -32.10 20.21
CA ALA A 200 35.60 -33.31 20.68
C ALA A 200 36.47 -33.97 19.59
N TRP A 201 36.01 -33.93 18.34
CA TRP A 201 36.79 -34.42 17.19
C TRP A 201 38.00 -33.53 16.91
N GLU A 202 37.84 -32.21 16.91
CA GLU A 202 38.93 -31.24 16.70
C GLU A 202 39.98 -31.35 17.82
N GLU A 203 39.58 -31.51 19.08
CA GLU A 203 40.47 -31.73 20.22
C GLU A 203 41.23 -33.06 20.08
N LYS A 204 40.55 -34.13 19.67
CA LYS A 204 41.20 -35.43 19.43
C LYS A 204 42.22 -35.33 18.30
N LYS A 205 41.87 -34.67 17.20
CA LYS A 205 42.77 -34.46 16.06
C LYS A 205 43.96 -33.58 16.43
N ALA A 206 43.73 -32.54 17.23
CA ALA A 206 44.80 -31.69 17.75
C ALA A 206 45.72 -32.46 18.70
N ALA A 207 45.18 -33.31 19.58
CA ALA A 207 45.96 -34.16 20.47
C ALA A 207 46.77 -35.22 19.70
N GLU A 208 46.18 -35.83 18.67
CA GLU A 208 46.87 -36.78 17.80
C GLU A 208 47.98 -36.10 17.00
N LYS A 209 47.72 -34.92 16.42
CA LYS A 209 48.75 -34.13 15.72
C LYS A 209 49.86 -33.68 16.66
N ALA A 210 49.52 -33.26 17.88
CA ALA A 210 50.51 -32.88 18.91
C ALA A 210 51.36 -34.09 19.33
N ALA A 211 50.75 -35.26 19.52
CA ALA A 211 51.48 -36.50 19.82
C ALA A 211 52.38 -36.94 18.66
N GLN A 212 51.92 -36.81 17.41
CA GLN A 212 52.74 -37.07 16.23
C GLN A 212 53.90 -36.08 16.11
N ASP A 213 53.66 -34.78 16.30
CA ASP A 213 54.71 -33.76 16.27
C ASP A 213 55.72 -33.94 17.42
N GLN A 214 55.26 -34.38 18.60
CA GLN A 214 56.13 -34.73 19.74
C GLN A 214 56.96 -35.98 19.44
N ALA A 215 56.38 -37.03 18.88
CA ALA A 215 57.11 -38.23 18.48
C ALA A 215 58.18 -37.93 17.41
N LYS A 216 57.85 -37.06 16.44
CA LYS A 216 58.82 -36.58 15.45
C LYS A 216 59.93 -35.73 16.08
N ALA A 217 59.60 -34.91 17.08
CA ALA A 217 60.60 -34.14 17.84
C ALA A 217 61.58 -35.07 18.58
N GLU A 218 61.05 -36.13 19.20
CA GLU A 218 61.85 -37.15 19.88
C GLU A 218 62.76 -37.90 18.90
N GLU A 219 62.22 -38.34 17.77
CA GLU A 219 63.02 -39.00 16.72
C GLU A 219 64.12 -38.08 16.18
N ALA A 220 63.80 -36.82 15.91
CA ALA A 220 64.77 -35.83 15.45
C ALA A 220 65.88 -35.58 16.50
N PHE A 221 65.52 -35.49 17.78
CA PHE A 221 66.48 -35.35 18.86
C PHE A 221 67.48 -36.53 18.88
N TYR A 222 66.97 -37.76 18.77
CA TYR A 222 67.84 -38.95 18.71
C TYR A 222 68.73 -39.03 17.47
N LYS A 223 68.30 -38.47 16.34
CA LYS A 223 69.11 -38.41 15.12
C LYS A 223 70.21 -37.36 15.19
N LEU A 224 69.94 -36.22 15.83
CA LEU A 224 70.88 -35.11 15.98
C LEU A 224 71.90 -35.32 17.12
N ASP A 225 71.56 -36.08 18.16
CA ASP A 225 72.47 -36.46 19.27
C ASP A 225 73.36 -37.66 18.87
N GLU A 226 74.32 -37.42 17.96
CA GLU A 226 75.21 -38.48 17.45
C GLU A 226 76.13 -39.09 18.53
N ASN A 227 76.52 -38.29 19.52
CA ASN A 227 77.45 -38.73 20.57
C ASN A 227 76.73 -39.40 21.77
N THR A 228 75.39 -39.40 21.76
CA THR A 228 74.49 -39.99 22.77
C THR A 228 74.72 -39.44 24.18
N ASP A 229 75.14 -38.19 24.31
CA ASP A 229 75.37 -37.53 25.60
C ASP A 229 74.09 -36.90 26.19
N GLY A 230 72.97 -36.96 25.44
CA GLY A 230 71.67 -36.47 25.85
C GLY A 230 71.51 -34.97 25.73
N MET A 231 72.44 -34.29 25.03
CA MET A 231 72.41 -32.87 24.69
C MET A 231 72.66 -32.71 23.19
N ILE A 232 72.09 -31.65 22.59
CA ILE A 232 72.44 -31.28 21.20
C ILE A 232 73.33 -30.05 21.24
N SER A 233 74.52 -30.18 20.70
CA SER A 233 75.53 -29.13 20.61
C SER A 233 75.51 -28.40 19.27
N VAL A 234 76.09 -27.19 19.25
CA VAL A 234 76.30 -26.41 18.01
C VAL A 234 77.02 -27.21 16.93
N VAL A 235 77.98 -28.06 17.34
CA VAL A 235 78.80 -28.87 16.42
C VAL A 235 77.99 -29.98 15.77
N GLU A 236 77.08 -30.61 16.51
CA GLU A 236 76.16 -31.63 15.98
C GLU A 236 75.16 -31.00 15.02
N LEU A 237 74.60 -29.83 15.35
CA LEU A 237 73.71 -29.12 14.44
C LEU A 237 74.40 -28.75 13.11
N GLN A 238 75.67 -28.36 13.15
CA GLN A 238 76.48 -28.04 11.95
C GLN A 238 76.72 -29.24 11.03
N ALA A 239 76.57 -30.49 11.52
CA ALA A 239 76.68 -31.70 10.72
C ALA A 239 75.44 -31.94 9.83
N HIS A 240 74.40 -31.12 9.99
CA HIS A 240 73.14 -31.18 9.27
C HIS A 240 72.93 -29.90 8.42
N PRO A 241 73.56 -29.81 7.22
CA PRO A 241 73.40 -28.67 6.30
C PRO A 241 71.95 -28.40 5.88
N GLU A 242 71.06 -29.38 6.01
CA GLU A 242 69.62 -29.28 5.72
C GLU A 242 68.87 -28.33 6.67
N LEU A 243 69.47 -28.01 7.83
CA LEU A 243 68.90 -27.06 8.80
C LEU A 243 69.30 -25.60 8.54
N ASP A 244 70.01 -25.35 7.44
CA ASP A 244 70.42 -24.03 6.98
C ASP A 244 69.25 -23.05 6.93
N VAL A 245 69.42 -21.92 7.62
CA VAL A 245 68.40 -20.88 7.80
C VAL A 245 68.34 -19.94 6.60
N ASP A 246 69.49 -19.54 6.05
CA ASP A 246 69.62 -18.51 5.03
C ASP A 246 69.75 -19.07 3.59
N GLY A 247 69.93 -20.38 3.45
CA GLY A 247 69.90 -21.08 2.16
C GLY A 247 71.20 -20.98 1.38
N ASP A 248 72.31 -20.61 2.03
CA ASP A 248 73.65 -20.55 1.44
C ASP A 248 74.32 -21.93 1.26
N GLY A 249 73.69 -22.98 1.79
CA GLY A 249 74.10 -24.37 1.72
C GLY A 249 75.00 -24.84 2.87
N ILE A 250 75.27 -24.00 3.88
CA ILE A 250 76.13 -24.31 5.03
C ILE A 250 75.51 -23.73 6.31
N LEU A 251 75.23 -24.59 7.31
CA LEU A 251 74.82 -24.09 8.62
C LEU A 251 76.03 -23.49 9.38
N SER A 252 76.09 -22.15 9.47
CA SER A 252 77.19 -21.46 10.18
C SER A 252 77.06 -21.59 11.71
N GLU A 253 78.17 -21.39 12.45
CA GLU A 253 78.19 -21.48 13.93
C GLU A 253 77.20 -20.50 14.57
N THR A 254 77.08 -19.30 14.01
CA THR A 254 76.14 -18.27 14.48
C THR A 254 74.69 -18.66 14.23
N GLU A 255 74.40 -19.37 13.15
CA GLU A 255 73.04 -19.82 12.84
C GLU A 255 72.64 -21.03 13.68
N ALA A 256 73.53 -22.01 13.81
CA ALA A 256 73.34 -23.13 14.73
C ALA A 256 73.13 -22.65 16.17
N GLN A 257 73.90 -21.67 16.64
CA GLN A 257 73.73 -21.09 17.96
C GLN A 257 72.42 -20.27 18.09
N THR A 258 71.97 -19.63 17.01
CA THR A 258 70.67 -18.93 16.98
C THR A 258 69.51 -19.92 17.04
N LEU A 259 69.59 -21.04 16.31
CA LEU A 259 68.59 -22.12 16.35
C LEU A 259 68.49 -22.78 17.73
N LEU A 260 69.60 -22.86 18.47
CA LEU A 260 69.63 -23.34 19.86
C LEU A 260 69.20 -22.29 20.90
N GLY A 261 68.75 -21.11 20.50
CA GLY A 261 68.31 -20.05 21.41
C GLY A 261 69.45 -19.35 22.15
N ASN A 262 70.62 -19.22 21.51
CA ASN A 262 71.88 -18.68 22.04
C ASN A 262 72.57 -19.55 23.10
N PHE A 263 72.13 -20.79 23.29
CA PHE A 263 72.81 -21.77 24.13
C PHE A 263 73.84 -22.56 23.32
N LEU A 264 74.93 -22.99 23.99
CA LEU A 264 75.98 -23.80 23.37
C LEU A 264 75.57 -25.27 23.21
N GLN A 265 74.68 -25.73 24.09
CA GLN A 265 74.08 -27.05 24.10
C GLN A 265 72.68 -26.93 24.70
N VAL A 266 71.72 -27.72 24.21
CA VAL A 266 70.34 -27.76 24.73
C VAL A 266 69.96 -29.16 25.16
N ASP A 267 69.18 -29.26 26.24
CA ASP A 267 68.61 -30.52 26.70
C ASP A 267 67.35 -30.89 25.89
N ARG A 268 66.88 -32.13 26.07
CA ARG A 268 65.71 -32.66 25.35
C ARG A 268 64.44 -31.80 25.51
N GLY A 269 64.20 -31.23 26.69
CA GLY A 269 63.02 -30.40 26.93
C GLY A 269 63.12 -29.06 26.20
N HIS A 270 64.28 -28.39 26.32
CA HIS A 270 64.56 -27.13 25.64
C HIS A 270 64.61 -27.30 24.10
N PHE A 271 65.09 -28.45 23.61
CA PHE A 271 65.02 -28.79 22.20
C PHE A 271 63.58 -28.90 21.70
N GLN A 272 62.72 -29.64 22.39
CA GLN A 272 61.31 -29.82 21.98
C GLN A 272 60.51 -28.51 22.00
N ASP A 273 60.75 -27.65 22.99
CA ASP A 273 59.97 -26.42 23.18
C ASP A 273 60.47 -25.24 22.33
N THR A 274 61.78 -25.14 22.09
CA THR A 274 62.40 -23.95 21.48
C THR A 274 63.01 -24.22 20.11
N VAL A 275 63.71 -25.35 19.95
CA VAL A 275 64.49 -25.65 18.75
C VAL A 275 63.63 -26.35 17.69
N TRP A 276 62.88 -27.38 18.09
CA TRP A 276 62.01 -28.16 17.22
C TRP A 276 60.97 -27.32 16.47
N PRO A 277 60.28 -26.32 17.06
CA PRO A 277 59.36 -25.46 16.30
C PRO A 277 60.05 -24.68 15.16
N ALA A 278 61.33 -24.33 15.32
CA ALA A 278 62.11 -23.61 14.31
C ALA A 278 62.63 -24.51 13.18
N ILE A 279 62.91 -25.79 13.48
CA ILE A 279 63.53 -26.73 12.53
C ILE A 279 62.58 -27.79 11.96
N LYS A 280 61.42 -28.04 12.57
CA LYS A 280 60.52 -29.17 12.22
C LYS A 280 60.03 -29.20 10.77
N GLU A 281 59.89 -28.05 10.12
CA GLU A 281 59.46 -27.99 8.71
C GLU A 281 60.63 -28.34 7.76
N LYS A 282 61.86 -27.94 8.13
CA LYS A 282 63.09 -28.21 7.37
C LYS A 282 63.66 -29.61 7.63
N PHE A 283 63.44 -30.16 8.82
CA PHE A 283 63.88 -31.52 9.17
C PHE A 283 62.99 -32.61 8.54
N LYS A 284 61.75 -32.29 8.15
CA LYS A 284 60.81 -33.25 7.53
C LYS A 284 61.05 -33.48 6.03
N THR A 285 61.89 -32.70 5.36
CA THR A 285 62.03 -32.73 3.90
C THR A 285 62.88 -33.88 3.33
N GLU A 286 63.35 -34.83 4.14
CA GLU A 286 64.13 -35.98 3.64
C GLU A 286 63.37 -37.31 3.46
N ASP A 287 62.09 -37.44 3.83
CA ASP A 287 61.34 -38.70 3.68
C ASP A 287 59.98 -38.61 2.91
N SER A 288 59.72 -37.51 2.19
CA SER A 288 58.60 -37.48 1.23
C SER A 288 58.86 -36.52 0.08
N ALA A 289 59.39 -37.08 -1.01
CA ALA A 289 59.29 -36.48 -2.32
C ALA A 289 57.91 -36.81 -2.93
N GLU A 290 56.91 -35.97 -2.68
CA GLU A 290 55.89 -35.57 -3.68
C GLU A 290 54.95 -34.47 -3.15
N GLU A 291 54.98 -33.34 -3.86
CA GLU A 291 53.98 -32.27 -4.06
C GLU A 291 53.01 -31.84 -2.94
N GLN A 292 53.16 -30.58 -2.49
CA GLN A 292 52.01 -29.71 -2.18
C GLN A 292 52.08 -28.39 -2.98
N PRO A 293 50.92 -27.86 -3.43
CA PRO A 293 50.83 -26.60 -4.16
C PRO A 293 50.86 -25.38 -3.21
N LEU A 294 51.58 -24.34 -3.63
CA LEU A 294 51.75 -23.06 -2.93
C LEU A 294 50.45 -22.23 -2.85
N LYS A 295 50.21 -21.59 -1.69
CA LYS A 295 49.33 -20.41 -1.53
C LYS A 295 50.14 -19.13 -1.29
N ASN A 296 50.05 -18.23 -2.28
CA ASN A 296 49.82 -16.76 -2.26
C ASN A 296 50.68 -15.74 -1.46
N THR A 297 51.29 -14.81 -2.24
CA THR A 297 51.43 -13.32 -2.08
C THR A 297 52.20 -12.76 -0.86
N PRO A 298 52.76 -11.50 -0.84
CA PRO A 298 52.46 -10.26 -1.61
C PRO A 298 53.69 -9.36 -2.00
N VAL A 299 53.48 -8.30 -2.80
CA VAL A 299 54.40 -7.13 -2.90
C VAL A 299 53.61 -5.83 -3.11
N GLU A 300 53.96 -4.81 -2.31
CA GLU A 300 53.67 -3.36 -2.38
C GLU A 300 55.07 -2.68 -2.44
N GLU A 301 55.37 -1.64 -3.24
CA GLU A 301 55.12 -0.18 -3.08
C GLU A 301 55.69 0.57 -4.34
N GLU A 302 54.96 1.49 -5.01
CA GLU A 302 55.04 3.00 -5.02
C GLU A 302 56.24 3.64 -5.79
N PRO A 303 56.31 4.97 -6.14
CA PRO A 303 55.31 6.07 -6.24
C PRO A 303 55.41 6.94 -7.54
N ASP A 304 54.50 7.92 -7.77
CA ASP A 304 54.80 9.39 -7.70
C ASP A 304 53.72 10.33 -8.33
N SER A 305 53.44 11.41 -7.59
CA SER A 305 53.06 12.81 -7.94
C SER A 305 51.60 13.26 -8.20
N GLN A 306 51.15 14.16 -7.31
CA GLN A 306 49.95 15.05 -7.30
C GLN A 306 50.16 16.33 -8.20
N PRO A 307 49.38 17.47 -8.15
CA PRO A 307 48.18 17.83 -7.35
C PRO A 307 47.09 18.76 -8.00
N ASP A 308 46.08 19.05 -7.17
CA ASP A 308 45.29 20.30 -6.99
C ASP A 308 43.99 20.65 -7.77
N ALA A 309 42.88 20.51 -7.02
CA ALA A 309 41.88 21.51 -6.62
C ALA A 309 41.21 22.46 -7.63
N GLN A 310 39.86 22.52 -7.61
CA GLN A 310 39.10 23.74 -7.30
C GLN A 310 37.60 23.47 -6.97
N VAL A 311 37.06 24.38 -6.16
CA VAL A 311 35.79 24.37 -5.40
C VAL A 311 34.79 25.37 -6.01
N ASP A 312 33.51 25.28 -5.59
CA ASP A 312 32.41 26.28 -5.68
C ASP A 312 31.65 26.37 -7.03
N GLN A 313 30.32 26.56 -7.12
CA GLN A 313 29.23 26.78 -6.16
C GLN A 313 27.87 26.76 -6.90
N LEU A 314 26.78 26.64 -6.12
CA LEU A 314 25.44 27.25 -6.29
C LEU A 314 24.39 26.66 -7.28
N SER A 315 23.31 26.21 -6.64
CA SER A 315 21.90 26.22 -7.09
C SER A 315 21.44 27.65 -7.44
N PRO A 316 20.34 27.86 -8.20
CA PRO A 316 19.05 28.08 -7.53
C PRO A 316 17.83 27.34 -8.12
N GLU A 317 16.90 27.09 -7.20
CA GLU A 317 15.49 26.75 -7.35
C GLU A 317 14.70 27.79 -8.17
N GLU A 318 13.58 27.37 -8.78
CA GLU A 318 12.30 28.09 -8.78
C GLU A 318 11.18 27.14 -9.24
N ASP A 319 10.53 26.54 -8.25
CA ASP A 319 9.09 26.56 -7.96
C ASP A 319 8.09 26.81 -9.11
N TYR A 320 7.22 25.83 -9.40
CA TYR A 320 5.81 26.00 -9.79
C TYR A 320 5.04 24.69 -9.52
N ASP A 321 4.24 24.69 -8.45
CA ASP A 321 3.07 23.82 -8.24
C ASP A 321 1.94 24.21 -9.22
N GLU A 322 1.26 23.22 -9.82
CA GLU A 322 -0.22 23.18 -9.89
C GLU A 322 -0.71 21.80 -10.35
N ASP A 323 -1.88 21.46 -9.82
CA ASP A 323 -2.50 20.15 -9.66
C ASP A 323 -3.06 19.46 -10.93
N GLU A 324 -3.48 18.21 -10.69
CA GLU A 324 -4.57 17.45 -11.33
C GLU A 324 -4.26 16.32 -12.33
N GLU A 325 -4.74 15.13 -11.91
CA GLU A 325 -5.39 14.08 -12.70
C GLU A 325 -4.56 13.22 -13.67
N ASP A 326 -4.03 12.10 -13.16
CA ASP A 326 -3.67 10.95 -13.98
C ASP A 326 -4.84 9.95 -14.04
N GLU A 327 -5.67 10.11 -15.08
CA GLU A 327 -6.36 8.99 -15.71
C GLU A 327 -5.33 8.17 -16.49
N GLU A 328 -5.24 6.85 -16.28
CA GLU A 328 -4.83 5.97 -17.38
C GLU A 328 -5.60 4.65 -17.33
N ALA A 329 -6.15 4.34 -18.49
CA ALA A 329 -7.05 3.24 -18.78
C ALA A 329 -6.27 1.97 -19.13
N ASP A 330 -6.82 0.83 -18.69
CA ASP A 330 -6.40 -0.51 -19.08
C ASP A 330 -6.63 -0.77 -20.58
N ASP A 331 -5.63 -1.31 -21.28
CA ASP A 331 -5.80 -2.06 -22.53
C ASP A 331 -4.95 -3.34 -22.49
N ASP A 332 -5.66 -4.47 -22.52
CA ASP A 332 -5.17 -5.85 -22.54
C ASP A 332 -5.05 -6.35 -23.99
N SER A 333 -3.92 -6.96 -24.36
CA SER A 333 -3.86 -7.94 -25.46
C SER A 333 -2.56 -8.76 -25.49
N LEU A 334 -2.61 -9.93 -24.83
CA LEU A 334 -2.17 -11.28 -25.23
C LEU A 334 -1.10 -11.46 -26.34
N ASP A 335 -0.03 -12.24 -26.07
CA ASP A 335 0.02 -13.67 -26.45
C ASP A 335 1.30 -14.43 -26.01
N GLU A 336 1.04 -15.63 -25.50
CA GLU A 336 1.76 -16.92 -25.45
C GLU A 336 3.30 -17.05 -25.49
N GLU A 337 3.86 -17.83 -24.54
CA GLU A 337 4.48 -19.13 -24.86
C GLU A 337 4.56 -20.07 -23.63
N MET A 338 4.24 -21.35 -23.86
CA MET A 338 4.05 -22.41 -22.86
C MET A 338 5.05 -23.57 -23.05
N LYS A 339 5.41 -24.20 -21.91
CA LYS A 339 5.83 -25.62 -21.70
C LYS A 339 7.28 -26.11 -21.90
N VAL A 340 7.94 -26.32 -20.75
CA VAL A 340 8.36 -27.62 -20.14
C VAL A 340 8.75 -28.80 -21.05
N SER A 341 9.95 -29.37 -20.84
CA SER A 341 10.15 -30.77 -20.41
C SER A 341 11.64 -31.14 -20.19
N SER A 342 11.96 -31.81 -19.08
CA SER A 342 13.17 -32.64 -18.90
C SER A 342 12.95 -34.04 -19.52
N PRO A 343 13.99 -34.82 -19.89
CA PRO A 343 14.59 -35.77 -18.93
C PRO A 343 16.10 -36.13 -19.10
N LYS A 344 16.69 -36.64 -17.99
CA LYS A 344 18.04 -37.25 -17.74
C LYS A 344 18.43 -38.42 -18.69
N PRO A 345 19.73 -38.80 -18.89
CA PRO A 345 20.44 -39.75 -17.97
C PRO A 345 22.00 -39.74 -17.88
N SER A 346 22.48 -40.42 -16.81
CA SER A 346 23.74 -41.21 -16.58
C SER A 346 25.10 -40.47 -16.52
N SER A 347 25.85 -40.50 -15.41
CA SER A 347 26.73 -41.59 -14.86
C SER A 347 27.90 -41.89 -15.82
N ASP A 348 29.19 -41.96 -15.45
CA ASP A 348 29.89 -42.39 -14.23
C ASP A 348 31.32 -41.79 -14.19
N ASP A 349 32.03 -42.09 -13.11
CA ASP A 349 33.50 -42.12 -12.96
C ASP A 349 34.24 -40.81 -12.65
N LYS A 350 34.51 -40.60 -11.35
CA LYS A 350 35.84 -40.90 -10.78
C LYS A 350 35.79 -40.78 -9.26
N ALA A 351 35.77 -41.95 -8.62
CA ALA A 351 36.36 -42.12 -7.31
C ALA A 351 37.88 -41.92 -7.48
N ALA A 352 38.42 -40.92 -6.79
CA ALA A 352 39.83 -40.85 -6.44
C ALA A 352 39.87 -40.52 -4.95
N GLU A 353 40.55 -41.39 -4.25
CA GLU A 353 40.66 -41.50 -2.81
C GLU A 353 41.34 -40.25 -2.24
N GLU A 354 40.57 -39.34 -1.68
CA GLU A 354 40.98 -38.71 -0.43
C GLU A 354 40.39 -39.60 0.67
N GLU A 355 41.24 -40.23 1.47
CA GLU A 355 40.90 -40.59 2.84
C GLU A 355 40.61 -39.26 3.58
N VAL A 356 39.43 -38.69 3.32
CA VAL A 356 38.80 -37.75 4.21
C VAL A 356 38.61 -38.55 5.49
N GLU A 357 39.46 -38.29 6.50
CA GLU A 357 39.25 -38.74 7.87
C GLU A 357 37.79 -38.54 8.21
N LYS A 358 37.00 -39.60 8.09
CA LYS A 358 35.58 -39.53 8.33
C LYS A 358 35.44 -39.18 9.80
N ILE A 359 34.80 -38.05 10.07
CA ILE A 359 34.32 -37.71 11.39
C ILE A 359 33.67 -38.99 11.94
N PRO A 360 34.09 -39.48 13.13
CA PRO A 360 33.53 -40.70 13.69
C PRO A 360 32.01 -40.56 13.78
N PRO A 361 31.25 -41.65 13.64
CA PRO A 361 29.79 -41.58 13.70
C PRO A 361 29.36 -40.87 14.98
N TYR A 362 28.33 -40.03 14.87
CA TYR A 362 27.73 -39.38 16.02
C TYR A 362 27.34 -40.42 17.07
N ASP A 363 27.39 -40.04 18.34
CA ASP A 363 26.94 -40.92 19.41
C ASP A 363 25.43 -41.25 19.26
N GLU A 364 24.99 -42.36 19.85
CA GLU A 364 23.61 -42.86 19.70
C GLU A 364 22.57 -41.81 20.13
N ALA A 365 22.93 -40.96 21.10
CA ALA A 365 22.11 -39.86 21.58
C ALA A 365 21.96 -38.72 20.56
N THR A 366 23.06 -38.30 19.91
CA THR A 366 23.07 -37.26 18.88
C THR A 366 22.42 -37.75 17.59
N GLN A 367 22.64 -39.02 17.23
CA GLN A 367 22.00 -39.65 16.08
C GLN A 367 20.48 -39.70 16.25
N ALA A 368 19.99 -40.04 17.45
CA ALA A 368 18.55 -40.02 17.77
C ALA A 368 17.94 -38.61 17.69
N LEU A 369 18.69 -37.55 18.03
CA LEU A 369 18.27 -36.15 17.89
C LEU A 369 18.22 -35.70 16.42
N ILE A 370 19.17 -36.15 15.60
CA ILE A 370 19.23 -35.86 14.16
C ILE A 370 18.12 -36.60 13.41
N ASP A 371 17.83 -37.86 13.79
CA ASP A 371 16.80 -38.70 13.19
C ASP A 371 15.38 -38.29 13.65
N GLY A 372 15.25 -37.55 14.75
CA GLY A 372 14.03 -36.91 15.26
C GLY A 372 13.47 -35.77 14.41
N ARG A 373 13.74 -35.76 13.10
CA ARG A 373 13.41 -34.70 12.12
C ARG A 373 11.92 -34.60 11.75
N LEU A 374 11.01 -34.89 12.67
CA LEU A 374 9.57 -34.81 12.42
C LEU A 374 9.08 -33.36 12.36
N MET A 375 9.57 -32.49 13.25
CA MET A 375 9.08 -31.11 13.37
C MET A 375 9.63 -30.17 12.29
N LYS A 376 10.89 -30.39 11.88
CA LYS A 376 11.54 -29.62 10.80
C LYS A 376 10.87 -29.87 9.45
N VAL A 377 10.49 -31.12 9.19
CA VAL A 377 9.71 -31.49 8.00
C VAL A 377 8.32 -30.87 8.04
N GLN A 378 7.64 -30.86 9.20
CA GLN A 378 6.31 -30.24 9.31
C GLN A 378 6.30 -28.73 9.04
N TYR A 379 7.25 -27.96 9.59
CA TYR A 379 7.35 -26.53 9.28
C TYR A 379 7.66 -26.28 7.78
N GLN A 380 8.57 -27.07 7.22
CA GLN A 380 8.97 -26.92 5.82
C GLN A 380 7.84 -27.34 4.86
N THR A 381 7.05 -28.36 5.20
CA THR A 381 5.84 -28.75 4.46
C THR A 381 4.74 -27.70 4.57
N PHE A 382 4.46 -27.17 5.77
CA PHE A 382 3.46 -26.13 5.98
C PHE A 382 3.75 -24.87 5.16
N MET A 383 5.00 -24.40 5.14
CA MET A 383 5.41 -23.24 4.34
C MET A 383 5.29 -23.48 2.82
N VAL A 384 5.48 -24.72 2.35
CA VAL A 384 5.32 -25.09 0.94
C VAL A 384 3.85 -25.21 0.55
N GLU A 385 3.01 -25.79 1.43
CA GLU A 385 1.57 -25.94 1.19
C GLU A 385 0.86 -24.58 1.17
N GLU A 386 1.08 -23.71 2.18
CA GLU A 386 0.48 -22.36 2.23
C GLU A 386 1.02 -21.42 1.15
N GLY A 387 2.32 -21.51 0.83
CA GLY A 387 2.92 -20.75 -0.29
C GLY A 387 2.43 -21.22 -1.66
N SER A 388 1.99 -22.47 -1.79
CA SER A 388 1.34 -23.00 -3.00
C SER A 388 -0.17 -22.67 -3.06
N GLY A 389 -0.84 -22.61 -1.89
CA GLY A 389 -2.23 -22.20 -1.75
C GLY A 389 -2.45 -20.72 -2.12
N GLN A 390 -1.54 -19.83 -1.73
CA GLN A 390 -1.55 -18.43 -2.18
C GLN A 390 -1.42 -18.30 -3.71
N LYS A 391 -0.69 -19.19 -4.40
CA LYS A 391 -0.62 -19.21 -5.87
C LYS A 391 -1.91 -19.71 -6.51
N GLN A 392 -2.62 -20.68 -5.91
CA GLN A 392 -3.91 -21.16 -6.43
C GLN A 392 -5.05 -20.16 -6.22
N VAL A 393 -5.06 -19.42 -5.10
CA VAL A 393 -6.07 -18.37 -4.84
C VAL A 393 -5.85 -17.15 -5.76
N PHE A 394 -4.61 -16.83 -6.12
CA PHE A 394 -4.32 -15.80 -7.13
C PHE A 394 -4.70 -16.24 -8.55
N ALA A 395 -4.48 -17.50 -8.91
CA ALA A 395 -4.87 -18.01 -10.23
C ALA A 395 -6.39 -18.02 -10.44
N HIS A 396 -7.18 -18.34 -9.40
CA HIS A 396 -8.65 -18.32 -9.49
C HIS A 396 -9.28 -16.92 -9.51
N ARG A 397 -8.50 -15.86 -9.24
CA ARG A 397 -8.98 -14.46 -9.25
C ARG A 397 -8.73 -13.74 -10.58
N LEU A 398 -7.99 -14.36 -11.50
CA LEU A 398 -7.74 -13.84 -12.85
C LEU A 398 -8.69 -14.41 -13.92
N GLU A 399 -9.59 -15.33 -13.56
CA GLU A 399 -10.57 -15.94 -14.48
C GLU A 399 -12.04 -15.66 -14.11
N GLY A 400 -12.33 -14.61 -13.34
CA GLY A 400 -13.67 -14.31 -12.81
C GLY A 400 -14.20 -12.92 -13.15
#